data_AF-A0A2H3NHT6-F1
#
_entry.id   AF-A0A2H3NHT6-F1
#
_cell.length_a   1.000
_cell.length_b   1.000
_cell.length_c   1.000
_cell.angle_alpha   90.00
_cell.angle_beta   90.00
_cell.angle_gamma   90.00
#
_symmetry.space_group_name_H-M   'P 1'
#
loop_
_entity.id
_entity.type
_entity.pdbx_description
1 polymer ?
#
loop_
_entity_poly.entity_id
_entity_poly.type
_entity_poly.pdbx_seq_one_letter_code
_entity_poly.pdbx_strand_id
1 'polypeptide(L)'
;MQGTIANCGVACSQGMLHVFIQHTSASLALNEAASPDVRGDLERHLNHLVPEEQPYYQHTLEGPDDMPAHIKAVLIGPGLWLPVQDGALALGTWQGLYLCEHRDQGGPRTLMLTLMGPDA
;
A
#
# COMPACT_ATOMS: atom_id res chain seq x y z
N MET A 1 -4.90 0.21 -8.18
CA MET A 1 -4.82 -0.30 -6.77
C MET A 1 -5.54 -1.64 -6.63
N GLN A 2 -4.93 -2.69 -6.05
CA GLN A 2 -5.53 -4.03 -5.94
C GLN A 2 -5.57 -4.54 -4.50
N GLY A 3 -6.74 -5.01 -4.05
CA GLY A 3 -6.91 -5.84 -2.85
C GLY A 3 -6.99 -5.13 -1.50
N THR A 4 -7.95 -5.55 -0.68
CA THR A 4 -8.00 -5.31 0.77
C THR A 4 -7.37 -6.52 1.46
N ILE A 5 -6.39 -6.31 2.34
CA ILE A 5 -5.88 -7.38 3.20
C ILE A 5 -6.94 -7.63 4.28
N ALA A 6 -7.55 -8.82 4.28
CA ALA A 6 -8.55 -9.21 5.26
C ALA A 6 -7.93 -9.40 6.66
N ASN A 7 -8.74 -9.16 7.69
CA ASN A 7 -8.38 -9.31 9.11
C ASN A 7 -7.75 -10.69 9.39
N CYS A 8 -6.45 -10.70 9.69
CA CYS A 8 -5.77 -11.84 10.29
C CYS A 8 -5.99 -11.76 11.81
N GLY A 9 -6.52 -12.80 12.45
CA GLY A 9 -6.58 -12.83 13.92
C GLY A 9 -5.17 -12.69 14.50
N VAL A 10 -4.95 -11.66 15.33
CA VAL A 10 -3.63 -11.33 15.86
C VAL A 10 -3.53 -11.91 17.27
N ALA A 11 -2.50 -12.71 17.56
CA ALA A 11 -2.29 -13.33 18.88
C ALA A 11 -1.84 -12.34 19.98
N CYS A 12 -1.97 -11.04 19.73
CA CYS A 12 -1.60 -9.96 20.64
C CYS A 12 -2.84 -9.12 20.93
N SER A 13 -3.16 -8.93 22.21
CA SER A 13 -4.34 -8.17 22.62
C SER A 13 -4.14 -6.66 22.43
N GLN A 14 -2.92 -6.13 22.59
CA GLN A 14 -2.62 -4.71 22.42
C GLN A 14 -1.23 -4.53 21.83
N GLY A 15 -1.09 -3.78 20.75
CA GLY A 15 0.22 -3.60 20.13
C GLY A 15 0.19 -2.82 18.83
N MET A 16 1.19 -3.07 18.00
CA MET A 16 1.36 -2.46 16.70
C MET A 16 1.77 -3.52 15.67
N LEU A 17 1.07 -3.56 14.55
CA LEU A 17 1.43 -4.35 13.38
C LEU A 17 2.15 -3.45 12.37
N HIS A 18 3.42 -3.76 12.08
CA HIS A 18 4.07 -3.26 10.88
C HIS A 18 3.68 -4.13 9.69
N VAL A 19 3.23 -3.50 8.61
CA VAL A 19 3.11 -4.13 7.30
C VAL A 19 4.09 -3.43 6.37
N PHE A 20 5.02 -4.18 5.79
CA PHE A 20 6.05 -3.63 4.91
C PHE A 20 6.10 -4.40 3.58
N ILE A 21 6.05 -3.69 2.46
CA ILE A 21 6.20 -4.28 1.13
C ILE A 21 7.68 -4.30 0.71
N GLN A 22 8.16 -5.46 0.26
CA GLN A 22 9.56 -5.63 -0.21
C GLN A 22 9.70 -5.35 -1.71
N HIS A 23 9.10 -4.26 -2.19
CA HIS A 23 9.06 -3.89 -3.61
C HIS A 23 9.20 -2.37 -3.77
N THR A 24 9.85 -1.93 -4.85
CA THR A 24 10.15 -0.50 -5.11
C THR A 24 9.20 0.15 -6.11
N SER A 25 8.32 -0.63 -6.75
CA SER A 25 7.31 -0.18 -7.71
C SER A 25 5.87 -0.40 -7.20
N ALA A 26 5.72 -0.69 -5.91
CA ALA A 26 4.44 -0.81 -5.24
C ALA A 26 4.56 -0.23 -3.81
N SER A 27 3.43 0.09 -3.18
CA SER A 27 3.39 0.75 -1.87
C SER A 27 2.16 0.34 -1.06
N LEU A 28 2.11 0.77 0.19
CA LEU A 28 1.00 0.51 1.11
C LEU A 28 0.39 1.83 1.58
N ALA A 29 -0.94 1.92 1.52
CA ALA A 29 -1.68 3.09 1.99
C ALA A 29 -2.84 2.69 2.91
N LEU A 30 -3.23 3.60 3.81
CA LEU A 30 -4.42 3.46 4.65
C LEU A 30 -5.41 4.57 4.28
N ASN A 31 -6.59 4.21 3.80
CA ASN A 31 -7.61 5.20 3.42
C ASN A 31 -9.02 4.59 3.49
N GLU A 32 -10.05 5.36 3.14
CA GLU A 32 -11.41 4.86 2.98
C GLU A 32 -11.44 3.68 2.00
N ALA A 33 -11.90 2.51 2.46
CA ALA A 33 -12.05 1.27 1.69
C ALA A 33 -13.51 0.82 1.49
N ALA A 34 -14.47 1.74 1.69
CA ALA A 34 -15.90 1.47 1.53
C ALA A 34 -16.39 1.78 0.11
N SER A 35 -15.98 2.91 -0.46
CA SER A 35 -16.36 3.32 -1.81
C SER A 35 -15.33 2.89 -2.85
N PRO A 36 -15.71 2.17 -3.92
CA PRO A 36 -14.82 1.90 -5.05
C PRO A 36 -14.42 3.18 -5.80
N ASP A 37 -15.21 4.25 -5.71
CA ASP A 37 -14.94 5.52 -6.37
C ASP A 37 -13.70 6.20 -5.77
N VAL A 38 -13.55 6.15 -4.44
CA VAL A 38 -12.35 6.70 -3.75
C VAL A 38 -11.09 6.04 -4.29
N ARG A 39 -11.07 4.71 -4.40
CA ARG A 39 -9.94 3.97 -4.98
C ARG A 39 -9.65 4.39 -6.42
N GLY A 40 -10.70 4.52 -7.24
CA GLY A 40 -10.57 4.90 -8.65
C GLY A 40 -10.14 6.36 -8.85
N ASP A 41 -10.62 7.29 -8.03
CA ASP A 41 -10.21 8.70 -8.05
C ASP A 41 -8.77 8.86 -7.60
N LEU A 42 -8.33 8.16 -6.55
CA LEU A 42 -6.94 8.19 -6.11
C LEU A 42 -5.99 7.66 -7.20
N GLU A 43 -6.34 6.55 -7.85
CA GLU A 43 -5.55 6.00 -8.96
C GLU A 43 -5.48 6.96 -10.15
N ARG A 44 -6.61 7.53 -10.56
CA ARG A 44 -6.65 8.57 -11.61
C ARG A 44 -5.82 9.79 -11.25
N HIS A 45 -5.90 10.24 -9.99
CA HIS A 45 -5.14 11.40 -9.53
C HIS A 45 -3.64 11.11 -9.46
N LEU A 46 -3.22 9.93 -9.00
CA LEU A 46 -1.82 9.52 -9.00
C LEU A 46 -1.25 9.44 -10.43
N ASN A 47 -2.05 8.97 -11.40
CA ASN A 47 -1.65 8.95 -12.81
C ASN A 47 -1.56 10.36 -13.41
N HIS A 48 -2.38 11.31 -12.93
CA HIS A 48 -2.25 12.71 -13.31
C HIS A 48 -1.02 13.39 -12.68
N LEU A 49 -0.76 13.11 -11.39
CA LEU A 49 0.34 13.67 -10.62
C LEU A 49 1.70 13.14 -11.10
N VAL A 50 1.75 11.86 -11.46
CA VAL A 50 2.95 11.16 -11.91
C VAL A 50 2.64 10.48 -13.26
N PRO A 51 2.57 11.28 -14.34
CA PRO A 51 2.23 10.78 -15.67
C PRO A 51 3.36 9.93 -16.24
N GLU A 52 3.00 8.99 -17.12
CA GLU A 52 3.95 8.20 -17.89
C GLU A 52 4.67 9.05 -18.96
N GLU A 53 5.71 8.49 -19.56
CA GLU A 53 6.38 9.01 -20.77
C GLU A 53 6.87 10.46 -20.67
N GLN A 54 7.23 10.91 -19.48
CA GLN A 54 7.80 12.24 -19.33
C GLN A 54 9.19 12.32 -19.99
N PRO A 55 9.49 13.40 -20.74
CA PRO A 55 10.72 13.49 -21.53
C PRO A 55 11.99 13.54 -20.66
N TYR A 56 11.85 13.76 -19.36
CA TYR A 56 12.95 13.79 -18.40
C TYR A 56 13.12 12.46 -17.63
N TYR A 57 12.23 11.48 -17.81
CA TYR A 57 12.43 10.15 -17.24
C TYR A 57 13.49 9.38 -18.02
N GLN A 58 14.47 8.85 -17.30
CA GLN A 58 15.58 8.06 -17.86
C GLN A 58 15.44 6.56 -17.56
N HIS A 59 14.68 6.20 -16.51
CA HIS A 59 14.48 4.83 -16.08
C HIS A 59 13.22 4.23 -16.71
N THR A 60 13.33 3.76 -17.95
CA THR A 60 12.19 3.28 -18.74
C THR A 60 12.43 1.88 -19.30
N LEU A 61 13.33 1.11 -18.68
CA LEU A 61 13.79 -0.17 -19.22
C LEU A 61 12.69 -1.23 -19.16
N GLU A 62 11.75 -1.10 -18.22
CA GLU A 62 10.67 -2.06 -18.02
C GLU A 62 9.31 -1.56 -18.53
N GLY A 63 9.26 -0.46 -19.28
CA GLY A 63 8.03 0.10 -19.86
C GLY A 63 7.75 1.55 -19.46
N PRO A 64 6.65 2.13 -19.97
CA PRO A 64 6.28 3.52 -19.72
C PRO A 64 5.87 3.80 -18.27
N ASP A 65 5.42 2.77 -17.55
CA ASP A 65 4.98 2.80 -16.15
C ASP A 65 6.12 2.60 -15.14
N ASP A 66 7.35 2.31 -15.60
CA ASP A 66 8.51 1.94 -14.78
C ASP A 66 8.94 3.05 -13.80
N MET A 67 9.45 4.18 -14.31
CA MET A 67 9.80 5.34 -13.48
C MET A 67 8.59 5.91 -12.70
N PRO A 68 7.39 6.08 -13.29
CA PRO A 68 6.21 6.53 -12.55
C PRO A 68 5.90 5.66 -11.33
N ALA A 69 6.02 4.34 -11.44
CA ALA A 69 5.76 3.43 -10.33
C ALA A 69 6.73 3.65 -9.16
N HIS A 70 8.01 3.90 -9.45
CA HIS A 70 8.99 4.25 -8.42
C HIS A 70 8.68 5.59 -7.74
N ILE A 71 8.25 6.60 -8.49
CA ILE A 71 7.87 7.90 -7.91
C ILE A 71 6.64 7.74 -7.02
N LYS A 72 5.59 7.08 -7.51
CA LYS A 72 4.37 6.81 -6.73
C LYS A 72 4.68 5.99 -5.48
N ALA A 73 5.59 5.02 -5.56
CA ALA A 73 6.03 4.22 -4.42
C ALA A 73 6.75 5.06 -3.35
N VAL A 74 7.63 6.00 -3.75
CA VAL A 74 8.32 6.90 -2.82
C VAL A 74 7.37 7.90 -2.17
N LEU A 75 6.38 8.41 -2.91
CA LEU A 75 5.39 9.36 -2.38
C LEU A 75 4.48 8.74 -1.32
N ILE A 76 4.08 7.48 -1.50
CA ILE A 76 3.15 6.79 -0.60
C ILE A 76 3.90 6.08 0.53
N GLY A 77 5.01 5.41 0.20
CA GLY A 77 5.86 4.70 1.14
C GLY A 77 5.64 3.18 1.18
N PRO A 78 6.66 2.42 1.59
CA PRO A 78 6.65 0.96 1.54
C PRO A 78 5.99 0.30 2.76
N GLY A 79 5.53 1.05 3.76
CA GLY A 79 5.08 0.43 5.01
C GLY A 79 4.12 1.26 5.83
N LEU A 80 3.36 0.57 6.68
CA LEU A 80 2.39 1.14 7.59
C LEU A 80 2.54 0.52 8.98
N TRP A 81 2.38 1.35 9.99
CA TRP A 81 2.22 0.94 11.38
C TRP A 81 0.74 1.02 11.74
N LEU A 82 0.13 -0.12 12.05
CA LEU A 82 -1.29 -0.26 12.32
C LEU A 82 -1.52 -0.65 13.79
N PRO A 83 -2.33 0.09 14.56
CA PRO A 83 -2.60 -0.25 15.95
C PRO A 83 -3.39 -1.55 16.05
N VAL A 84 -3.07 -2.36 17.06
CA VAL A 84 -3.79 -3.57 17.42
C VAL A 84 -4.44 -3.36 18.79
N GLN A 85 -5.72 -3.66 18.89
CA GLN A 85 -6.51 -3.62 20.13
C GLN A 85 -7.51 -4.78 20.15
N ASP A 86 -7.64 -5.43 21.29
CA ASP A 86 -8.51 -6.58 21.55
C ASP A 86 -8.34 -7.70 20.50
N GLY A 87 -7.10 -7.94 20.05
CA GLY A 87 -6.75 -8.98 19.07
C GLY A 87 -7.06 -8.63 17.61
N ALA A 88 -7.48 -7.39 17.33
CA ALA A 88 -7.85 -6.92 16.00
C ALA A 88 -7.15 -5.60 15.64
N LEU A 89 -7.10 -5.26 14.34
CA LEU A 89 -6.64 -3.94 13.91
C LEU A 89 -7.63 -2.86 14.36
N ALA A 90 -7.12 -1.86 15.08
CA ALA A 90 -7.91 -0.75 15.61
C ALA A 90 -8.05 0.39 14.59
N LEU A 91 -8.64 0.06 13.43
CA LEU A 91 -8.87 1.02 12.35
C LEU A 91 -10.18 1.79 12.56
N GLY A 92 -10.26 3.00 12.00
CA GLY A 92 -11.52 3.72 11.87
C GLY A 92 -12.51 2.99 10.96
N THR A 93 -13.81 3.26 11.11
CA THR A 93 -14.91 2.56 10.40
C THR A 93 -14.70 2.41 8.89
N TRP A 94 -14.12 3.42 8.26
CA TRP A 94 -13.92 3.45 6.81
C TRP A 94 -12.52 3.04 6.40
N GLN A 95 -11.56 2.98 7.32
CA GLN A 95 -10.17 2.74 6.99
C GLN A 95 -9.94 1.28 6.58
N GLY A 96 -9.29 1.10 5.44
CA GLY A 96 -8.77 -0.18 4.99
C GLY A 96 -7.37 -0.02 4.41
N LEU A 97 -6.64 -1.13 4.46
CA LEU A 97 -5.29 -1.25 3.93
C LEU A 97 -5.32 -1.50 2.42
N TYR A 98 -4.57 -0.71 1.67
CA TYR A 98 -4.42 -0.81 0.23
C TYR A 98 -3.05 -1.33 -0.15
N LEU A 99 -3.00 -2.34 -1.02
CA LEU A 99 -1.84 -2.59 -1.85
C LEU A 99 -1.95 -1.73 -3.12
N CYS A 100 -1.10 -0.72 -3.17
CA CYS A 100 -0.98 0.18 -4.31
C CYS A 100 0.03 -0.41 -5.28
N GLU A 101 -0.47 -1.26 -6.18
CA GLU A 101 0.24 -1.70 -7.37
C GLU A 101 0.28 -0.53 -8.36
N HIS A 102 1.50 -0.12 -8.75
CA HIS A 102 1.72 1.01 -9.65
C HIS A 102 2.21 0.61 -11.04
N ARG A 103 2.49 -0.69 -11.24
CA ARG A 103 2.78 -1.27 -12.56
C ARG A 103 1.53 -1.94 -13.10
N ASP A 104 1.28 -1.79 -14.40
CA ASP A 104 0.18 -2.48 -15.06
C ASP A 104 0.37 -4.01 -15.03
N GLN A 105 1.63 -4.46 -14.93
CA GLN A 105 2.02 -5.88 -14.84
C GLN A 105 3.07 -6.12 -13.74
N GLY A 106 2.74 -5.81 -12.49
CA GLY A 106 3.68 -5.85 -11.35
C GLY A 106 4.05 -7.22 -10.77
N GLY A 107 3.39 -8.31 -11.20
CA GLY A 107 3.66 -9.65 -10.70
C GLY A 107 3.32 -9.84 -9.20
N PRO A 108 3.74 -10.96 -8.58
CA PRO A 108 3.47 -11.24 -7.18
C PRO A 108 4.23 -10.31 -6.25
N ARG A 109 3.55 -9.83 -5.20
CA ARG A 109 4.13 -8.95 -4.17
C ARG A 109 4.36 -9.71 -2.86
N THR A 110 5.38 -9.27 -2.11
CA THR A 110 5.80 -9.87 -0.85
C THR A 110 5.67 -8.84 0.25
N LEU A 111 4.96 -9.23 1.30
CA LEU A 111 4.76 -8.41 2.49
C LEU A 111 5.46 -9.07 3.69
N MET A 112 6.19 -8.26 4.44
CA MET A 112 6.71 -8.60 5.76
C MET A 112 5.73 -8.05 6.80
N LEU A 113 5.29 -8.93 7.70
CA LEU A 113 4.44 -8.58 8.84
C LEU A 113 5.25 -8.70 10.12
N THR A 114 5.30 -7.63 10.92
CA THR A 114 5.97 -7.63 12.22
C THR A 114 5.00 -7.15 13.28
N LEU A 115 4.64 -8.04 14.20
CA LEU A 115 3.79 -7.70 15.33
C LEU A 115 4.66 -7.37 16.54
N MET A 116 4.42 -6.21 17.14
CA MET A 116 5.09 -5.76 18.35
C MET A 116 4.04 -5.48 19.42
N GLY A 117 4.23 -6.04 20.60
CA GLY A 117 3.34 -5.85 21.75
C GLY A 117 3.93 -6.54 22.97
N PRO A 118 3.34 -6.37 24.16
CA PRO A 118 3.69 -7.15 25.32
C PRO A 118 3.46 -8.64 25.02
N ASP A 119 4.24 -9.49 25.68
CA ASP A 119 3.99 -10.93 25.68
C ASP A 119 2.57 -11.21 26.19
N ALA A 120 1.92 -12.21 25.58
CA ALA A 120 0.56 -12.62 25.94
C ALA A 120 0.49 -13.23 27.35
#